data_AF-T1AVM6-F1
#
_entry.id   AF-T1AVM6-F1
#
_cell.length_a   1.000
_cell.length_b   1.000
_cell.length_c   1.000
_cell.angle_alpha   90.00
_cell.angle_beta   90.00
_cell.angle_gamma   90.00
#
_symmetry.space_group_name_H-M   'P 1'
#
loop_
_entity.id
_entity.type
_entity.pdbx_description
1 polymer ?
#
loop_
_entity_poly.entity_id
_entity_poly.type
_entity_poly.pdbx_seq_one_letter_code
_entity_poly.pdbx_strand_id
1 'polypeptide(L)'
;MVSGGFARSMNDSITIINAKDADEKFLDGKLFKSGDDKFAAYSNAHSKYFIMVDSKASKVQSLSILFLNDGPLPVQIIVNAEKKSKITLFEIYASESESEGSVVALHEILAAEGADVEVNALHNENASSNVVNIYKASISDNTKLRANFVYNGGLMTKSRGIVDSSGTDSKVEINEIAFGINDQKFDLAIQ
;
A
#
# COMPACT_ATOMS: atom_id res chain seq x y z
N MET A 1 10.00 -12.78 -19.29
CA MET A 1 10.89 -11.60 -19.39
C MET A 1 10.00 -10.41 -19.05
N VAL A 2 10.10 -9.84 -17.85
CA VAL A 2 9.17 -8.78 -17.39
C VAL A 2 9.69 -7.44 -17.91
N SER A 3 9.05 -6.89 -18.94
CA SER A 3 9.24 -5.52 -19.40
C SER A 3 8.20 -4.62 -18.73
N GLY A 4 8.29 -4.48 -17.40
CA GLY A 4 7.56 -3.43 -16.69
C GLY A 4 8.34 -2.13 -16.81
N GLY A 5 7.74 -1.13 -17.45
CA GLY A 5 8.32 0.20 -17.59
C GLY A 5 8.67 0.78 -16.23
N PHE A 6 9.95 1.09 -16.03
CA PHE A 6 10.42 1.69 -14.77
C PHE A 6 9.87 3.12 -14.63
N ALA A 7 9.23 3.39 -13.50
CA ALA A 7 9.17 4.74 -12.97
C ALA A 7 10.61 5.17 -12.61
N ARG A 8 11.27 5.91 -13.50
CA ARG A 8 12.44 6.70 -13.10
C ARG A 8 11.91 7.82 -12.21
N SER A 9 12.12 7.70 -10.90
CA SER A 9 11.77 8.78 -9.99
C SER A 9 12.60 10.02 -10.35
N MET A 10 11.95 11.06 -10.88
CA MET A 10 12.55 12.40 -10.98
C MET A 10 12.41 13.17 -9.66
N ASN A 11 12.02 12.48 -8.58
CA ASN A 11 11.67 13.08 -7.30
C ASN A 11 12.42 12.32 -6.19
N ASP A 12 13.10 13.02 -5.28
CA ASP A 12 13.93 12.43 -4.20
C ASP A 12 13.12 11.70 -3.12
N SER A 13 11.87 11.36 -3.43
CA SER A 13 10.85 10.97 -2.46
C SER A 13 10.17 9.65 -2.79
N ILE A 14 10.61 8.98 -3.85
CA ILE A 14 10.37 7.55 -4.07
C ILE A 14 11.72 6.85 -4.15
N THR A 15 11.92 5.88 -3.27
CA THR A 15 13.05 4.95 -3.36
C THR A 15 12.50 3.57 -3.70
N ILE A 16 12.97 2.99 -4.81
CA ILE A 16 12.64 1.60 -5.17
C ILE A 16 13.82 0.73 -4.80
N ILE A 17 13.62 -0.18 -3.84
CA ILE A 17 14.65 -1.10 -3.36
C ILE A 17 14.36 -2.48 -3.93
N ASN A 18 15.35 -3.11 -4.57
CA ASN A 18 15.21 -4.51 -4.95
C ASN A 18 15.20 -5.37 -3.69
N ALA A 19 14.25 -6.31 -3.56
CA ALA A 19 14.10 -7.08 -2.34
C ALA A 19 15.36 -7.89 -1.97
N LYS A 20 16.15 -8.31 -2.96
CA LYS A 20 17.43 -9.01 -2.74
C LYS A 20 18.54 -8.12 -2.15
N ASP A 21 18.40 -6.80 -2.31
CA ASP A 21 19.37 -5.79 -1.90
C ASP A 21 18.99 -5.13 -0.56
N ALA A 22 17.84 -5.52 0.02
CA ALA A 22 17.40 -5.03 1.32
C ALA A 22 18.21 -5.69 2.44
N ASP A 23 18.77 -4.86 3.33
CA ASP A 23 19.53 -5.33 4.49
C ASP A 23 18.64 -5.64 5.69
N GLU A 24 19.20 -6.26 6.73
CA GLU A 24 18.47 -6.59 7.96
C GLU A 24 17.89 -5.34 8.65
N LYS A 25 18.60 -4.21 8.59
CA LYS A 25 18.15 -2.95 9.19
C LYS A 25 16.86 -2.45 8.53
N PHE A 26 16.77 -2.58 7.21
CA PHE A 26 15.56 -2.26 6.48
C PHE A 26 14.39 -3.15 6.92
N LEU A 27 14.63 -4.45 7.12
CA LEU A 27 13.60 -5.39 7.57
C LEU A 27 13.16 -5.16 9.03
N ASP A 28 14.07 -4.68 9.88
CA ASP A 28 13.78 -4.37 11.28
C ASP A 28 12.83 -3.17 11.44
N GLY A 29 12.90 -2.19 10.52
CA GLY A 29 12.02 -1.02 10.50
C GLY A 29 10.56 -1.27 10.08
N LYS A 30 10.25 -2.49 9.58
CA LYS A 30 8.90 -2.86 9.14
C LYS A 30 7.93 -3.04 10.31
N LEU A 31 6.72 -2.52 10.14
CA LEU A 31 5.55 -2.74 10.99
C LEU A 31 5.02 -4.18 10.89
N PHE A 32 5.10 -4.81 9.72
CA PHE A 32 4.72 -6.21 9.55
C PHE A 32 5.94 -7.12 9.71
N LYS A 33 5.89 -8.02 10.68
CA LYS A 33 6.84 -9.13 10.80
C LYS A 33 6.31 -10.35 10.04
N SER A 34 7.22 -11.21 9.56
CA SER A 34 6.88 -12.37 8.73
C SER A 34 5.96 -13.40 9.41
N GLY A 35 5.76 -13.31 10.73
CA GLY A 35 4.84 -14.17 11.48
C GLY A 35 3.46 -13.56 11.77
N ASP A 36 3.22 -12.29 11.45
CA ASP A 36 2.02 -11.56 11.89
C ASP A 36 0.78 -11.94 11.08
N ASP A 37 0.95 -12.11 9.77
CA ASP A 37 -0.12 -12.45 8.83
C ASP A 37 0.46 -13.23 7.64
N LYS A 38 -0.27 -14.26 7.17
CA LYS A 38 0.18 -15.14 6.08
C LYS A 38 0.38 -14.39 4.75
N PHE A 39 -0.41 -13.35 4.49
CA PHE A 39 -0.31 -12.55 3.27
C PHE A 39 0.83 -11.52 3.38
N ALA A 40 1.07 -10.98 4.58
CA ALA A 40 2.27 -10.19 4.84
C ALA A 40 3.54 -11.05 4.67
N ALA A 41 3.53 -12.28 5.18
CA ALA A 41 4.60 -13.27 4.96
C ALA A 41 4.81 -13.55 3.46
N TYR A 42 3.73 -13.77 2.71
CA TYR A 42 3.78 -13.96 1.26
C TYR A 42 4.37 -12.74 0.54
N SER A 43 3.89 -11.53 0.85
CA SER A 43 4.40 -10.30 0.23
C SER A 43 5.88 -10.09 0.55
N ASN A 44 6.31 -10.29 1.80
CA ASN A 44 7.72 -10.22 2.19
C ASN A 44 8.60 -11.25 1.44
N ALA A 45 8.10 -12.45 1.19
CA ALA A 45 8.85 -13.52 0.54
C ALA A 45 8.91 -13.39 -1.00
N HIS A 46 7.88 -12.79 -1.61
CA HIS A 46 7.70 -12.80 -3.07
C HIS A 46 7.75 -11.42 -3.74
N SER A 47 7.71 -10.32 -2.97
CA SER A 47 7.90 -8.98 -3.53
C SER A 47 9.27 -8.87 -4.19
N LYS A 48 9.30 -8.45 -5.45
CA LYS A 48 10.56 -8.14 -6.14
C LYS A 48 11.17 -6.81 -5.69
N TYR A 49 10.30 -5.88 -5.31
CA TYR A 49 10.68 -4.52 -4.96
C TYR A 49 9.92 -4.07 -3.73
N PHE A 50 10.59 -3.26 -2.91
CA PHE A 50 9.96 -2.42 -1.90
C PHE A 50 9.90 -1.00 -2.44
N ILE A 51 8.74 -0.36 -2.32
CA ILE A 51 8.53 1.03 -2.72
C ILE A 51 8.47 1.87 -1.46
N MET A 52 9.51 2.67 -1.22
CA MET A 52 9.50 3.64 -0.14
C MET A 52 9.02 4.99 -0.65
N VAL A 53 8.09 5.58 0.09
CA VAL A 53 7.57 6.93 -0.13
C VAL A 53 7.90 7.74 1.10
N ASP A 54 8.97 8.52 1.01
CA ASP A 54 9.51 9.29 2.12
C ASP A 54 9.20 10.78 1.93
N SER A 55 8.61 11.42 2.95
CA SER A 55 8.54 12.87 3.02
C SER A 55 9.43 13.44 4.10
N LYS A 56 10.02 14.59 3.78
CA LYS A 56 10.83 15.36 4.73
C LYS A 56 9.94 16.24 5.60
N ALA A 57 10.40 16.55 6.81
CA ALA A 57 9.68 17.35 7.78
C ALA A 57 9.17 18.67 7.17
N SER A 58 7.91 19.01 7.46
CA SER A 58 7.24 20.23 6.96
C SER A 58 7.20 20.39 5.42
N LYS A 59 7.41 19.31 4.65
CA LYS A 59 7.21 19.31 3.19
C LYS A 59 5.85 18.77 2.82
N VAL A 60 5.35 19.24 1.67
CA VAL A 60 4.13 18.75 1.03
C VAL A 60 4.54 17.97 -0.20
N GLN A 61 3.96 16.79 -0.37
CA GLN A 61 4.29 15.89 -1.45
C GLN A 61 3.04 15.17 -1.96
N SER A 62 2.95 15.03 -3.27
CA SER A 62 1.91 14.23 -3.93
C SER A 62 2.58 13.29 -4.93
N LEU A 63 2.13 12.04 -4.97
CA LEU A 63 2.66 11.03 -5.89
C LEU A 63 1.52 10.21 -6.48
N SER A 64 1.79 9.65 -7.65
CA SER A 64 0.91 8.67 -8.28
C SER A 64 1.71 7.48 -8.79
N ILE A 65 1.22 6.27 -8.54
CA ILE A 65 1.84 5.02 -8.97
C ILE A 65 0.82 4.18 -9.71
N LEU A 66 1.20 3.67 -10.88
CA LEU A 66 0.41 2.73 -11.65
C LEU A 66 1.07 1.35 -11.55
N PHE A 67 0.27 0.36 -11.18
CA PHE A 67 0.61 -1.05 -11.11
C PHE A 67 -0.17 -1.79 -12.18
N LEU A 68 0.56 -2.49 -13.04
CA LEU A 68 0.00 -3.33 -14.09
C LEU A 68 0.34 -4.79 -13.80
N ASN A 69 -0.66 -5.68 -13.80
CA ASN A 69 -0.46 -7.10 -13.54
C ASN A 69 -0.90 -7.99 -14.72
N ASP A 70 -0.02 -8.92 -15.09
CA ASP A 70 -0.25 -10.04 -16.01
C ASP A 70 0.16 -11.35 -15.31
N GLY A 71 -0.37 -11.54 -14.09
CA GLY A 71 0.00 -12.62 -13.18
C GLY A 71 0.14 -12.16 -11.71
N PRO A 72 0.92 -12.87 -10.89
CA PRO A 72 1.14 -12.53 -9.49
C PRO A 72 1.94 -11.23 -9.31
N LEU A 73 1.37 -10.30 -8.55
CA LEU A 73 1.91 -8.99 -8.22
C LEU A 73 1.88 -8.76 -6.69
N PRO A 74 2.83 -9.35 -5.94
CA PRO A 74 3.10 -8.93 -4.58
C PRO A 74 3.83 -7.59 -4.60
N VAL A 75 3.26 -6.59 -3.92
CA VAL A 75 3.81 -5.24 -3.79
C VAL A 75 3.85 -4.89 -2.31
N GLN A 76 4.95 -4.26 -1.90
CA GLN A 76 5.06 -3.69 -0.57
C GLN A 76 5.46 -2.22 -0.66
N ILE A 77 4.61 -1.38 -0.09
CA ILE A 77 4.73 0.08 -0.09
C ILE A 77 4.91 0.53 1.35
N ILE A 78 6.00 1.25 1.61
CA ILE A 78 6.33 1.81 2.92
C ILE A 78 6.24 3.32 2.82
N VAL A 79 5.32 3.93 3.54
CA VAL A 79 5.10 5.38 3.55
C VAL A 79 5.65 5.94 4.87
N ASN A 80 6.71 6.74 4.78
CA ASN A 80 7.32 7.41 5.92
C ASN A 80 7.04 8.91 5.85
N ALA A 81 6.17 9.39 6.74
CA ALA A 81 5.82 10.79 6.86
C ALA A 81 6.50 11.43 8.08
N GLU A 82 7.51 12.28 7.84
CA GLU A 82 8.19 13.00 8.92
C GLU A 82 7.30 14.07 9.57
N LYS A 83 7.77 14.64 10.69
CA LYS A 83 7.05 15.61 11.51
C LYS A 83 6.46 16.76 10.68
N LYS A 84 5.16 17.01 10.85
CA LYS A 84 4.39 18.07 10.18
C LYS A 84 4.44 18.02 8.65
N SER A 85 4.82 16.89 8.07
CA SER A 85 4.79 16.70 6.61
C SER A 85 3.37 16.44 6.12
N LYS A 86 3.17 16.60 4.81
CA LYS A 86 1.95 16.19 4.13
C LYS A 86 2.30 15.28 2.95
N ILE A 87 1.74 14.07 2.93
CA ILE A 87 1.88 13.11 1.83
C ILE A 87 0.51 12.80 1.26
N THR A 88 0.38 12.86 -0.05
CA THR A 88 -0.73 12.26 -0.79
C THR A 88 -0.19 11.23 -1.76
N LEU A 89 -0.54 9.97 -1.58
CA LEU A 89 -0.19 8.86 -2.46
C LEU A 89 -1.45 8.39 -3.18
N PHE A 90 -1.40 8.34 -4.51
CA PHE A 90 -2.48 7.81 -5.35
C PHE A 90 -2.01 6.59 -6.12
N GLU A 91 -2.65 5.46 -5.93
CA GLU A 91 -2.29 4.19 -6.52
C GLU A 91 -3.39 3.71 -7.45
N ILE A 92 -3.01 3.18 -8.60
CA ILE A 92 -3.91 2.52 -9.54
C ILE A 92 -3.38 1.12 -9.77
N TYR A 93 -4.21 0.11 -9.55
CA TYR A 93 -3.93 -1.28 -9.91
C TYR A 93 -4.84 -1.67 -11.06
N ALA A 94 -4.29 -2.24 -12.12
CA ALA A 94 -5.03 -2.67 -13.29
C ALA A 94 -4.40 -3.90 -13.93
N SER A 95 -5.22 -4.71 -14.61
CA SER A 95 -4.75 -5.89 -15.35
C SER A 95 -4.29 -5.52 -16.76
N GLU A 96 -3.18 -6.08 -17.22
CA GLU A 96 -2.71 -5.90 -18.60
C GLU A 96 -3.50 -6.76 -19.59
N SER A 97 -4.09 -7.86 -19.10
CA SER A 97 -4.85 -8.82 -19.88
C SER A 97 -6.09 -9.31 -19.11
N GLU A 98 -6.92 -10.14 -19.73
CA GLU A 98 -8.07 -10.81 -19.08
C GLU A 98 -7.66 -12.12 -18.35
N SER A 99 -6.36 -12.43 -18.32
CA SER A 99 -5.86 -13.64 -17.68
C SER A 99 -5.97 -13.57 -16.16
N GLU A 100 -5.97 -14.73 -15.51
CA GLU A 100 -6.01 -14.82 -14.05
C GLU A 100 -4.81 -14.10 -13.42
N GLY A 101 -5.11 -13.11 -12.58
CA GLY A 101 -4.12 -12.32 -11.85
C GLY A 101 -4.24 -12.51 -10.34
N SER A 102 -3.19 -12.16 -9.61
CA SER A 102 -3.29 -11.99 -8.16
C SER A 102 -2.49 -10.79 -7.70
N VAL A 103 -3.11 -9.85 -7.01
CA VAL A 103 -2.46 -8.69 -6.41
C VAL A 103 -2.41 -8.90 -4.90
N VAL A 104 -1.23 -8.74 -4.30
CA VAL A 104 -1.09 -8.66 -2.83
C VAL A 104 -0.38 -7.35 -2.52
N ALA A 105 -1.16 -6.31 -2.24
CA ALA A 105 -0.67 -5.00 -1.85
C ALA A 105 -0.53 -4.95 -0.33
N LEU A 106 0.70 -4.67 0.14
CA LEU A 106 1.04 -4.51 1.54
C LEU A 106 1.49 -3.07 1.80
N HIS A 107 0.74 -2.31 2.58
CA HIS A 107 1.11 -0.95 2.97
C HIS A 107 1.57 -0.88 4.43
N GLU A 108 2.66 -0.16 4.65
CA GLU A 108 3.17 0.16 5.97
C GLU A 108 3.28 1.67 6.10
N ILE A 109 2.49 2.27 6.99
CA ILE A 109 2.36 3.72 7.09
C ILE A 109 2.91 4.17 8.44
N LEU A 110 4.03 4.88 8.41
CA LEU A 110 4.70 5.46 9.57
C LEU A 110 4.50 6.97 9.53
N ALA A 111 3.67 7.51 10.42
CA ALA A 111 3.33 8.93 10.42
C ALA A 111 3.71 9.61 11.74
N ALA A 112 4.77 10.43 11.67
CA ALA A 112 5.29 11.19 12.81
C ALA A 112 4.35 12.34 13.21
N GLU A 113 4.66 12.97 14.34
CA GLU A 113 3.85 14.01 14.98
C GLU A 113 3.38 15.09 13.98
N GLY A 114 2.06 15.34 13.95
CA GLY A 114 1.46 16.39 13.14
C GLY A 114 1.46 16.13 11.63
N ALA A 115 1.82 14.93 11.17
CA ALA A 115 1.78 14.60 9.75
C ALA A 115 0.33 14.50 9.21
N ASP A 116 0.13 14.82 7.92
CA ASP A 116 -1.12 14.64 7.18
C ASP A 116 -0.86 13.66 6.02
N VAL A 117 -1.25 12.40 6.22
CA VAL A 117 -1.03 11.32 5.26
C VAL A 117 -2.35 10.94 4.62
N GLU A 118 -2.38 10.94 3.30
CA GLU A 118 -3.49 10.50 2.49
C GLU A 118 -3.03 9.42 1.53
N VAL A 119 -3.56 8.21 1.66
CA VAL A 119 -3.35 7.10 0.73
C VAL A 119 -4.66 6.83 0.02
N ASN A 120 -4.63 6.85 -1.30
CA ASN A 120 -5.76 6.56 -2.16
C ASN A 120 -5.36 5.41 -3.07
N ALA A 121 -6.12 4.33 -3.11
CA ALA A 121 -5.89 3.25 -4.06
C ALA A 121 -7.17 2.91 -4.82
N LEU A 122 -7.03 2.78 -6.13
CA LEU A 122 -8.05 2.26 -7.03
C LEU A 122 -7.59 0.90 -7.55
N HIS A 123 -8.29 -0.14 -7.12
CA HIS A 123 -8.20 -1.50 -7.64
C HIS A 123 -9.18 -1.65 -8.80
N ASN A 124 -8.66 -1.71 -10.04
CA ASN A 124 -9.41 -1.83 -11.28
C ASN A 124 -8.90 -3.01 -12.12
N GLU A 125 -8.67 -4.13 -11.46
CA GLU A 125 -8.27 -5.40 -12.06
C GLU A 125 -9.46 -6.11 -12.74
N ASN A 126 -9.16 -7.03 -13.64
CA ASN A 126 -10.18 -7.82 -14.35
C ASN A 126 -11.02 -8.71 -13.40
N ALA A 127 -12.11 -9.28 -13.92
CA ALA A 127 -13.02 -10.10 -13.13
C ALA A 127 -12.43 -11.46 -12.70
N SER A 128 -11.28 -11.87 -13.23
CA SER A 128 -10.59 -13.12 -12.91
C SER A 128 -9.47 -12.94 -11.87
N SER A 129 -9.20 -11.71 -11.43
CA SER A 129 -8.10 -11.40 -10.51
C SER A 129 -8.47 -11.59 -9.04
N ASN A 130 -7.53 -12.06 -8.23
CA ASN A 130 -7.67 -12.05 -6.77
C ASN A 130 -6.91 -10.87 -6.17
N VAL A 131 -7.56 -10.06 -5.35
CA VAL A 131 -6.98 -8.87 -4.74
C VAL A 131 -6.89 -9.07 -3.24
N VAL A 132 -5.70 -8.89 -2.69
CA VAL A 132 -5.47 -8.81 -1.25
C VAL A 132 -4.82 -7.46 -0.97
N ASN A 133 -5.51 -6.63 -0.19
CA ASN A 133 -4.99 -5.35 0.30
C ASN A 133 -4.79 -5.46 1.81
N ILE A 134 -3.59 -5.20 2.29
CA ILE A 134 -3.28 -5.23 3.71
C ILE A 134 -2.52 -3.98 4.05
N TYR A 135 -2.96 -3.29 5.09
CA TYR A 135 -2.24 -2.13 5.56
C TYR A 135 -2.09 -2.14 7.08
N LYS A 136 -0.95 -1.64 7.53
CA LYS A 136 -0.70 -1.34 8.93
C LYS A 136 -0.18 0.07 9.06
N ALA A 137 -0.77 0.83 9.96
CA ALA A 137 -0.35 2.19 10.24
C ALA A 137 0.06 2.35 11.71
N SER A 138 1.11 3.13 11.94
CA SER A 138 1.54 3.60 13.26
C SER A 138 1.55 5.11 13.22
N ILE A 139 0.69 5.75 14.02
CA ILE A 139 0.48 7.20 13.98
C ILE A 139 0.80 7.84 15.33
N SER A 140 1.55 8.95 15.27
CA SER A 140 1.93 9.76 16.44
C SER A 140 0.90 10.85 16.76
N ASP A 141 1.19 11.67 17.76
CA ASP A 141 0.31 12.77 18.21
C ASP A 141 -0.03 13.75 17.09
N ASN A 142 -1.25 14.29 17.11
CA ASN A 142 -1.75 15.31 16.18
C ASN A 142 -1.72 14.90 14.70
N THR A 143 -1.56 13.61 14.39
CA THR A 143 -1.47 13.10 13.03
C THR A 143 -2.84 12.90 12.41
N LYS A 144 -2.95 13.16 11.10
CA LYS A 144 -4.13 12.83 10.30
C LYS A 144 -3.77 11.75 9.30
N LEU A 145 -4.47 10.63 9.34
CA LEU A 145 -4.39 9.56 8.37
C LEU A 145 -5.73 9.42 7.65
N ARG A 146 -5.71 9.49 6.33
CA ARG A 146 -6.84 9.20 5.45
C ARG A 146 -6.44 8.10 4.48
N ALA A 147 -7.11 6.95 4.56
CA ALA A 147 -6.89 5.84 3.65
C ALA A 147 -8.18 5.55 2.88
N ASN A 148 -8.17 5.72 1.56
CA ASN A 148 -9.33 5.54 0.70
C ASN A 148 -9.04 4.42 -0.30
N PHE A 149 -9.75 3.32 -0.20
CA PHE A 149 -9.60 2.17 -1.09
C PHE A 149 -10.89 1.96 -1.88
N VAL A 150 -10.77 1.93 -3.20
CA VAL A 150 -11.86 1.65 -4.13
C VAL A 150 -11.56 0.36 -4.85
N TYR A 151 -12.45 -0.63 -4.72
CA TYR A 151 -12.37 -1.93 -5.37
C TYR A 151 -13.41 -2.01 -6.48
N ASN A 152 -12.97 -1.97 -7.73
CA ASN A 152 -13.80 -2.03 -8.93
C ASN A 152 -13.33 -3.18 -9.83
N GLY A 153 -13.67 -4.41 -9.44
CA GLY A 153 -13.16 -5.60 -10.12
C GLY A 153 -12.76 -6.72 -9.17
N GLY A 154 -12.04 -7.69 -9.73
CA GLY A 154 -11.56 -8.87 -9.01
C GLY A 154 -12.62 -9.93 -8.75
N LEU A 155 -12.26 -11.21 -8.90
CA LEU A 155 -13.08 -12.35 -8.52
C LEU A 155 -13.28 -12.40 -7.00
N MET A 156 -12.20 -12.14 -6.26
CA MET A 156 -12.18 -12.10 -4.81
C MET A 156 -11.30 -10.96 -4.34
N THR A 157 -11.85 -10.10 -3.50
CA THR A 157 -11.13 -9.02 -2.82
C THR A 157 -11.15 -9.26 -1.33
N LYS A 158 -9.97 -9.24 -0.71
CA LYS A 158 -9.81 -9.24 0.73
C LYS A 158 -9.06 -7.99 1.15
N SER A 159 -9.63 -7.20 2.05
CA SER A 159 -8.94 -6.06 2.66
C SER A 159 -8.81 -6.24 4.16
N ARG A 160 -7.64 -5.92 4.69
CA ARG A 160 -7.39 -5.91 6.13
C ARG A 160 -6.55 -4.71 6.56
N GLY A 161 -7.08 -3.94 7.50
CA GLY A 161 -6.38 -2.84 8.14
C GLY A 161 -6.05 -3.09 9.60
N ILE A 162 -4.90 -2.59 10.05
CA ILE A 162 -4.57 -2.44 11.47
C ILE A 162 -4.01 -1.03 11.68
N VAL A 163 -4.59 -0.25 12.60
CA VAL A 163 -4.04 1.07 12.95
C VAL A 163 -3.68 1.14 14.42
N ASP A 164 -2.39 1.29 14.70
CA ASP A 164 -1.89 1.63 16.03
C ASP A 164 -1.89 3.15 16.20
N SER A 165 -2.89 3.64 16.94
CA SER A 165 -3.06 5.05 17.27
C SER A 165 -2.71 5.31 18.72
N SER A 166 -1.45 5.14 19.07
CA SER A 166 -0.93 5.49 20.40
C SER A 166 -0.85 7.00 20.65
N GLY A 167 -0.93 7.82 19.59
CA GLY A 167 -0.82 9.28 19.69
C GLY A 167 -2.09 9.98 20.17
N THR A 168 -1.94 11.09 20.89
CA THR A 168 -3.04 11.96 21.32
C THR A 168 -3.50 12.89 20.19
N ASP A 169 -4.80 13.22 20.15
CA ASP A 169 -5.39 14.15 19.17
C ASP A 169 -5.16 13.76 17.69
N SER A 170 -4.94 12.49 17.42
CA SER A 170 -4.85 11.96 16.06
C SER A 170 -6.25 11.76 15.45
N LYS A 171 -6.34 11.86 14.12
CA LYS A 171 -7.55 11.51 13.37
C LYS A 171 -7.21 10.42 12.35
N VAL A 172 -7.97 9.34 12.39
CA VAL A 172 -7.92 8.26 11.40
C VAL A 172 -9.25 8.20 10.67
N GLU A 173 -9.18 8.17 9.35
CA GLU A 173 -10.32 7.98 8.49
C GLU A 173 -9.97 6.93 7.45
N ILE A 174 -10.76 5.86 7.40
CA ILE A 174 -10.56 4.75 6.48
C ILE A 174 -11.87 4.56 5.75
N ASN A 175 -11.80 4.68 4.43
CA ASN A 175 -12.94 4.55 3.55
C ASN A 175 -12.67 3.41 2.58
N GLU A 176 -13.52 2.39 2.59
CA GLU A 176 -13.45 1.28 1.64
C GLU A 176 -14.76 1.22 0.85
N ILE A 177 -14.66 1.21 -0.46
CA ILE A 177 -15.80 1.15 -1.37
C ILE A 177 -15.56 -0.02 -2.32
N ALA A 178 -16.55 -0.90 -2.45
CA ALA A 178 -16.51 -2.00 -3.41
C ALA A 178 -17.67 -1.90 -4.41
N PHE A 179 -17.34 -2.11 -5.68
CA PHE A 179 -18.26 -2.24 -6.79
C PHE A 179 -18.00 -3.58 -7.46
N GLY A 180 -19.03 -4.40 -7.55
CA GLY A 180 -18.94 -5.69 -8.22
C GLY A 180 -20.22 -6.09 -8.93
N ILE A 181 -20.05 -7.00 -9.89
CA ILE A 181 -21.09 -7.63 -10.69
C ILE A 181 -20.93 -9.16 -10.60
N ASN A 182 -22.02 -9.90 -10.82
CA ASN A 182 -22.00 -11.36 -10.88
C ASN A 182 -21.45 -12.02 -9.59
N ASP A 183 -20.46 -12.90 -9.72
CA ASP A 183 -19.94 -13.78 -8.66
C ASP A 183 -18.77 -13.19 -7.86
N GLN A 184 -18.52 -11.88 -7.97
CA GLN A 184 -17.43 -11.21 -7.27
C GLN A 184 -17.67 -11.17 -5.76
N LYS A 185 -16.62 -11.43 -4.98
CA LYS A 185 -16.68 -11.51 -3.51
C LYS A 185 -15.78 -10.47 -2.86
N PHE A 186 -16.30 -9.78 -1.85
CA PHE A 186 -15.56 -8.76 -1.11
C PHE A 186 -15.60 -9.08 0.39
N ASP A 187 -14.42 -9.26 0.97
CA ASP A 187 -14.18 -9.46 2.40
C ASP A 187 -13.37 -8.26 2.91
N LEU A 188 -14.08 -7.21 3.32
CA LEU A 188 -13.51 -5.94 3.76
C LEU A 188 -13.59 -5.87 5.28
N ALA A 189 -12.44 -5.87 5.96
CA ALA A 189 -12.37 -5.85 7.41
C ALA A 189 -11.36 -4.81 7.90
N ILE A 190 -11.84 -3.83 8.65
CA ILE A 190 -10.99 -2.86 9.34
C ILE A 190 -10.96 -3.26 10.83
N GLN A 191 -9.76 -3.37 11.41
CA GLN A 191 -9.53 -3.68 12.82
C GLN A 191 -8.80 -2.55 13.54
#